data_AF-A0A834K526-F1
#
_entry.id   AF-A0A834K526-F1
#
_cell.length_a   1.000
_cell.length_b   1.000
_cell.length_c   1.000
_cell.angle_alpha   90.00
_cell.angle_beta   90.00
_cell.angle_gamma   90.00
#
_symmetry.space_group_name_H-M   'P 1'
#
loop_
_entity.id
_entity.type
_entity.pdbx_description
1 polymer ?
#
loop_
_entity_poly.entity_id
_entity_poly.type
_entity_poly.pdbx_seq_one_letter_code
_entity_poly.pdbx_strand_id
1 'polypeptide(L)'
;MDYPETGEVLKDRTRCAHLRAQLKMCLLRTDCCKKDRRTPRECLKSRDPSVPEECYSLWHTLFDCKHSMLDARRRFRGIKGY
;
A
#
# COMPACT_ATOMS: atom_id res chain seq x y z
N MET A 1 -9.46 21.70 2.15
CA MET A 1 -10.36 20.63 2.61
C MET A 1 -9.64 19.92 3.74
N ASP A 2 -10.21 20.05 4.92
CA ASP A 2 -9.68 19.59 6.20
C ASP A 2 -10.38 18.27 6.57
N TYR A 3 -9.64 17.27 7.04
CA TYR A 3 -10.17 16.03 7.64
C TYR A 3 -9.22 15.56 8.78
N PRO A 4 -9.77 14.92 9.82
CA PRO A 4 -9.42 15.13 11.24
C PRO A 4 -8.25 14.28 11.78
N GLU A 5 -7.54 14.87 12.75
CA GLU A 5 -6.91 14.30 13.96
C GLU A 5 -7.04 12.79 14.24
N THR A 6 -6.10 11.97 13.75
CA THR A 6 -5.33 10.93 14.50
C THR A 6 -4.59 10.01 13.53
N GLY A 7 -3.25 9.97 13.63
CA GLY A 7 -2.41 8.92 13.04
C GLY A 7 -1.56 9.34 11.84
N GLU A 8 -0.36 9.87 12.14
CA GLU A 8 0.84 9.90 11.28
C GLU A 8 0.62 10.27 9.81
N VAL A 9 0.74 11.56 9.49
CA VAL A 9 0.97 12.02 8.10
C VAL A 9 2.21 11.28 7.58
N LEU A 10 2.04 10.31 6.67
CA LEU A 10 3.16 9.58 6.09
C LEU A 10 4.03 10.61 5.36
N LYS A 11 5.24 10.85 5.87
CA LYS A 11 6.20 11.85 5.36
C LYS A 11 6.64 11.59 3.90
N ASP A 12 6.22 10.47 3.33
CA ASP A 12 6.52 10.06 1.96
C ASP A 12 5.74 10.96 0.98
N ARG A 13 6.46 11.80 0.22
CA ARG A 13 5.90 12.64 -0.85
C ARG A 13 6.03 11.98 -2.23
N THR A 14 6.25 10.67 -2.29
CA THR A 14 6.46 9.97 -3.56
C THR A 14 5.15 9.78 -4.32
N ARG A 15 5.21 9.56 -5.64
CA ARG A 15 4.02 9.39 -6.50
C ARG A 15 3.05 8.31 -6.05
N CYS A 16 3.52 7.29 -5.31
CA CYS A 16 2.67 6.21 -4.78
C CYS A 16 2.43 6.32 -3.26
N ALA A 17 2.64 7.50 -2.66
CA ALA A 17 2.53 7.69 -1.22
C ALA A 17 1.12 7.41 -0.68
N HIS A 18 0.08 7.78 -1.43
CA HIS A 18 -1.30 7.53 -1.05
C HIS A 18 -1.60 6.02 -0.95
N LEU A 19 -1.17 5.25 -1.95
CA LEU A 19 -1.28 3.78 -1.96
C LEU A 19 -0.51 3.14 -0.79
N ARG A 20 0.67 3.68 -0.45
CA ARG A 20 1.42 3.23 0.73
C ARG A 20 0.66 3.49 2.02
N ALA A 21 0.05 4.66 2.16
CA ALA A 21 -0.73 5.01 3.34
C ALA A 21 -1.96 4.09 3.48
N GLN A 22 -2.72 3.91 2.39
CA GLN A 22 -3.87 3.01 2.37
C GLN A 22 -3.49 1.57 2.72
N LEU A 23 -2.42 1.03 2.11
CA LEU A 23 -1.96 -0.32 2.41
C LEU A 23 -1.50 -0.46 3.86
N LYS A 24 -0.77 0.52 4.41
CA LYS A 24 -0.35 0.53 5.82
C LYS A 24 -1.57 0.52 6.75
N MET A 25 -2.55 1.37 6.48
CA MET A 25 -3.80 1.44 7.26
C MET A 25 -4.59 0.12 7.18
N CYS A 26 -4.64 -0.50 6.00
CA CYS A 26 -5.31 -1.79 5.79
C CYS A 26 -4.65 -2.89 6.64
N LEU A 27 -3.32 -3.01 6.57
CA LEU A 27 -2.58 -4.03 7.31
C LEU A 27 -2.59 -3.81 8.83
N LEU A 28 -2.52 -2.55 9.29
CA LEU A 28 -2.61 -2.23 10.73
C LEU A 28 -3.96 -2.58 11.35
N ARG A 29 -5.03 -2.68 10.55
CA ARG A 29 -6.35 -3.12 11.03
C ARG A 29 -6.43 -4.63 11.21
N THR A 30 -5.70 -5.40 10.40
CA THR A 30 -5.75 -6.87 10.39
C THR A 30 -5.08 -7.53 11.59
N ASP A 31 -5.57 -8.72 11.93
CA ASP A 31 -5.07 -9.52 13.05
C ASP A 31 -3.59 -9.92 12.89
N CYS A 32 -3.10 -10.08 11.66
CA CYS A 32 -1.71 -10.47 11.42
C CYS A 32 -0.70 -9.44 11.97
N CYS A 33 -0.99 -8.13 11.87
CA CYS A 33 -0.14 -7.11 12.47
C CYS A 33 -0.51 -6.81 13.93
N LYS A 34 -1.78 -6.91 14.33
CA LYS A 34 -2.22 -6.62 15.71
C LYS A 34 -1.91 -7.71 16.71
N LYS A 35 -2.24 -8.97 16.39
CA LYS A 35 -2.12 -10.13 17.30
C LYS A 35 -0.78 -10.81 17.15
N ASP A 36 -0.44 -11.20 15.92
CA ASP A 36 0.81 -11.93 15.62
C ASP A 36 2.05 -11.02 15.69
N ARG A 37 1.88 -9.70 15.74
CA ARG A 37 2.95 -8.69 15.72
C ARG A 37 3.97 -8.89 14.59
N ARG A 38 3.54 -9.53 13.50
CA ARG A 38 4.37 -9.75 12.31
C ARG A 38 4.51 -8.47 11.52
N THR A 39 5.60 -8.38 10.78
CA THR A 39 5.77 -7.23 9.88
C THR A 39 4.74 -7.29 8.75
N PRO A 40 4.24 -6.15 8.24
CA PRO A 40 3.25 -6.13 7.16
C PRO A 40 3.73 -6.87 5.90
N ARG A 41 5.05 -6.89 5.65
CA ARG A 41 5.68 -7.63 4.55
C ARG A 41 5.56 -9.14 4.72
N GLU A 42 5.66 -9.62 5.95
CA GLU A 42 5.54 -11.04 6.27
C GLU A 42 4.10 -11.51 6.16
N CYS A 43 3.14 -10.73 6.66
CA CYS A 43 1.71 -10.98 6.48
C CYS A 43 1.29 -11.08 5.01
N LEU A 44 1.86 -10.23 4.15
CA LEU A 44 1.62 -10.28 2.70
C LEU A 44 2.27 -11.50 2.03
N LYS A 45 3.48 -11.89 2.49
CA LYS A 45 4.24 -13.00 1.88
C LYS A 45 3.67 -14.37 2.27
N SER A 46 3.28 -14.53 3.52
CA SER A 46 2.67 -15.76 4.05
C SER A 46 1.21 -15.94 3.60
N ARG A 47 0.63 -14.91 2.99
CA ARG A 47 -0.76 -14.88 2.52
C ARG A 47 -1.75 -15.28 3.62
N ASP A 48 -1.57 -14.69 4.80
CA ASP A 48 -2.32 -15.03 6.00
C ASP A 48 -3.83 -14.84 5.79
N PRO A 49 -4.68 -15.79 6.23
CA PRO A 49 -6.13 -15.75 6.01
C PRO A 49 -6.83 -14.59 6.76
N SER A 50 -6.14 -13.96 7.71
CA SER A 50 -6.64 -12.78 8.42
C SER A 50 -6.54 -11.48 7.60
N VAL A 51 -5.83 -11.48 6.47
CA VAL A 51 -5.70 -10.31 5.61
C VAL A 51 -6.80 -10.35 4.54
N PRO A 52 -7.68 -9.34 4.45
CA PRO A 52 -8.73 -9.32 3.45
C PRO A 52 -8.16 -9.08 2.05
N GLU A 53 -8.88 -9.55 1.03
CA GLU A 53 -8.51 -9.41 -0.38
C GLU A 53 -8.31 -7.95 -0.80
N GLU A 54 -9.01 -7.02 -0.15
CA GLU A 54 -8.85 -5.58 -0.40
C GLU A 54 -7.42 -5.09 -0.11
N CYS A 55 -6.77 -5.58 0.95
CA CYS A 55 -5.38 -5.24 1.23
C CYS A 55 -4.43 -5.80 0.16
N TYR A 56 -4.73 -6.99 -0.39
CA TYR A 56 -3.94 -7.56 -1.50
C TYR A 56 -4.12 -6.76 -2.78
N SER A 57 -5.33 -6.30 -3.08
CA SER A 57 -5.61 -5.40 -4.20
C SER A 57 -4.78 -4.11 -4.10
N LEU A 58 -4.78 -3.46 -2.93
CA LEU A 58 -3.94 -2.29 -2.67
C LEU A 58 -2.45 -2.58 -2.82
N TRP A 59 -2.00 -3.76 -2.42
CA TRP A 59 -0.61 -4.18 -2.61
C TRP A 59 -0.25 -4.35 -4.08
N HIS A 60 -1.13 -4.98 -4.88
CA HIS A 60 -0.97 -5.10 -6.32
C HIS A 60 -0.93 -3.73 -7.00
N THR A 61 -1.85 -2.82 -6.65
CA THR A 61 -1.85 -1.45 -7.21
C THR A 61 -0.59 -0.69 -6.82
N LEU A 62 -0.10 -0.83 -5.59
CA LEU A 62 1.16 -0.23 -5.16
C LEU A 62 2.35 -0.79 -5.97
N PHE A 63 2.35 -2.09 -6.25
CA PHE A 63 3.35 -2.75 -7.08
C PHE A 63 3.31 -2.21 -8.51
N ASP A 64 2.12 -2.12 -9.11
CA ASP A 64 1.93 -1.57 -10.46
C ASP A 64 2.35 -0.10 -10.55
N CYS A 65 2.02 0.71 -9.54
CA CYS A 65 2.43 2.11 -9.46
C CYS A 65 3.96 2.24 -9.46
N LYS A 66 4.65 1.45 -8.63
CA LYS A 66 6.12 1.42 -8.60
C LYS A 66 6.72 0.90 -9.90
N HIS A 67 6.19 -0.19 -10.43
CA HIS A 67 6.66 -0.79 -11.66
C HIS A 67 6.47 0.16 -12.84
N SER A 68 5.35 0.88 -12.89
CA SER A 68 5.07 1.88 -13.90
C SER A 68 6.07 3.05 -13.91
N MET A 69 6.67 3.38 -12.77
CA MET A 69 7.72 4.41 -12.71
C MET A 69 9.05 3.94 -13.27
N LEU A 70 9.32 2.62 -13.22
CA LEU A 70 10.56 2.01 -13.70
C LEU A 70 10.44 1.52 -15.15
N ASP A 71 9.24 1.21 -15.62
CA ASP A 71 9.01 0.68 -16.97
C ASP A 71 9.31 1.74 -18.04
N ALA A 72 10.41 1.54 -18.77
CA ALA A 72 10.88 2.45 -19.80
C ALA A 72 9.89 2.59 -20.98
N ARG A 73 9.05 1.59 -21.24
CA ARG A 73 8.05 1.63 -22.33
C ARG A 73 6.94 2.62 -22.01
N ARG A 74 6.66 2.87 -20.72
CA ARG A 74 5.66 3.84 -20.28
C ARG A 74 6.18 5.28 -20.29
N ARG A 75 7.46 5.54 -20.57
CA ARG A 75 8.01 6.91 -20.68
C ARG A 75 7.31 7.74 -21.77
N PHE A 76 6.99 7.12 -22.90
CA PHE A 76 6.33 7.80 -24.03
C PHE A 76 4.81 7.86 -23.90
N ARG A 77 4.19 6.87 -23.23
CA ARG A 77 2.74 6.74 -23.09
C ARG A 77 2.18 7.38 -21.82
N GLY A 78 3.05 7.81 -20.92
CA GLY A 78 2.68 8.29 -19.60
C GLY A 78 2.44 7.15 -18.60
N ILE A 79 2.50 7.51 -17.32
CA ILE A 79 2.23 6.61 -16.20
C ILE A 79 0.71 6.48 -16.04
N LYS A 80 0.20 5.26 -15.80
CA LYS A 80 -1.21 5.05 -15.42
C LYS A 80 -1.46 5.77 -14.09
N GLY A 81 -2.37 6.74 -14.08
CA GLY A 81 -2.86 7.36 -12.86
C GLY A 81 -3.73 6.37 -12.08
N TYR A 82 -3.58 6.37 -10.76
CA TYR A 82 -4.46 5.70 -9.81
C TYR A 82 -4.81 6.71 -8.71
#